data_AF-A0ABD0NCK6-F1
#
_entry.id   AF-A0ABD0NCK6-F1
#
_cell.length_a   1.000
_cell.length_b   1.000
_cell.length_c   1.000
_cell.angle_alpha   90.00
_cell.angle_beta   90.00
_cell.angle_gamma   90.00
#
_symmetry.space_group_name_H-M   'P 1'
#
loop_
_entity.id
_entity.type
_entity.pdbx_description
1 polymer ?
#
loop_
_entity_poly.entity_id
_entity_poly.type
_entity_poly.pdbx_seq_one_letter_code
_entity_poly.pdbx_strand_id
1 'polypeptide(L)' 'YGSVERAWLAMMTEADKVSELHQEVKNGLMNEDIEKVKNWQKDSYHRQMIGGFKETKEAEEGFKKAQKPWAKKLKE' A
#
# COMPACT_ATOMS: atom_id res chain seq x y z
N TYR A 1 -39.24 1.74 31.90
CA TYR A 1 -39.05 2.72 32.99
C TYR A 1 -38.09 2.18 34.03
N GLY A 2 -37.34 3.06 34.68
CA GLY A 2 -36.46 2.70 35.79
C GLY A 2 -35.08 2.15 35.38
N SER A 3 -34.47 1.34 36.24
CA SER A 3 -33.09 0.87 36.08
C SER A 3 -32.87 -0.03 34.87
N VAL A 4 -33.83 -0.87 34.50
CA VAL A 4 -33.73 -1.80 33.35
C VAL A 4 -33.67 -1.05 32.03
N GLU A 5 -34.44 0.04 31.89
CA GLU A 5 -34.38 0.90 30.70
C GLU A 5 -33.01 1.55 30.55
N ARG A 6 -32.41 2.02 31.64
CA ARG A 6 -31.04 2.54 31.63
C ARG A 6 -30.02 1.46 31.25
N ALA A 7 -30.20 0.23 31.72
CA ALA A 7 -29.33 -0.88 31.35
C ALA A 7 -29.43 -1.23 29.85
N TRP A 8 -30.63 -1.17 29.26
CA TRP A 8 -30.80 -1.32 27.82
C TRP A 8 -30.14 -0.17 27.05
N LEU A 9 -30.36 1.08 27.46
CA LEU A 9 -29.70 2.23 26.80
C LEU A 9 -28.18 2.16 26.87
N ALA A 10 -27.61 1.62 27.94
CA ALA A 10 -26.17 1.41 28.07
C ALA A 10 -25.59 0.49 26.98
N MET A 11 -26.37 -0.50 26.50
CA MET A 11 -25.96 -1.35 25.38
C MET A 11 -25.82 -0.55 24.08
N MET A 12 -26.72 0.40 23.83
CA MET A 12 -26.62 1.26 22.64
C MET A 12 -25.41 2.19 22.74
N THR A 13 -25.15 2.73 23.93
CA THR A 13 -23.94 3.53 24.18
C THR A 13 -22.65 2.73 23.98
N GLU A 14 -22.64 1.45 24.35
CA GLU A 14 -21.49 0.58 24.11
C GLU A 14 -21.27 0.35 22.60
N ALA A 15 -22.34 0.05 21.86
CA ALA A 15 -22.28 -0.11 20.42
C ALA A 15 -21.79 1.15 19.69
N ASP A 16 -22.25 2.34 20.11
CA ASP A 16 -21.78 3.62 19.56
C ASP A 16 -20.28 3.83 19.81
N LYS A 17 -19.80 3.55 21.02
CA LYS A 17 -18.36 3.66 21.35
C LYS A 17 -17.51 2.67 20.58
N VAL A 18 -17.98 1.44 20.41
CA VAL A 18 -17.29 0.45 19.58
C VAL A 18 -17.25 0.90 18.12
N SER A 19 -18.35 1.46 17.61
CA SER A 19 -18.39 2.05 16.26
C SER A 19 -17.36 3.17 16.09
N GLU A 20 -17.24 4.08 17.07
CA GLU A 20 -16.22 5.14 17.09
C GLU A 20 -14.80 4.57 17.01
N LEU A 21 -14.48 3.57 17.84
CA LEU A 21 -13.17 2.88 17.80
C LEU A 21 -12.91 2.24 16.43
N HIS A 22 -13.91 1.63 15.81
CA HIS A 22 -13.78 1.09 14.46
C HIS A 22 -13.55 2.18 13.40
N GLN A 23 -14.16 3.36 13.54
CA GLN A 23 -13.87 4.49 12.65
C GLN A 23 -12.44 5.00 12.84
N GLU A 24 -11.92 5.03 14.06
CA GLU A 24 -10.52 5.40 14.32
C GLU A 24 -9.56 4.42 13.64
N VAL A 25 -9.78 3.11 13.79
CA VAL A 25 -8.98 2.08 13.10
C VAL A 25 -9.05 2.26 11.58
N LYS A 26 -10.24 2.44 11.02
CA LYS A 26 -10.41 2.69 9.60
C LYS A 26 -9.65 3.94 9.14
N ASN A 27 -9.72 5.02 9.91
CA ASN A 27 -9.04 6.27 9.56
C ASN A 27 -7.51 6.11 9.63
N GLY A 28 -6.97 5.39 10.61
CA GLY A 28 -5.55 5.05 10.67
C GLY A 28 -5.11 4.26 9.44
N LEU A 29 -5.84 3.20 9.10
CA LEU A 29 -5.53 2.38 7.92
C LEU A 29 -5.57 3.18 6.61
N MET A 30 -6.62 3.99 6.41
CA MET A 30 -6.82 4.70 5.15
C MET A 30 -5.92 5.92 4.99
N ASN A 31 -5.76 6.71 6.05
CA ASN A 31 -5.11 8.02 5.96
C ASN A 31 -3.62 7.95 6.28
N GLU A 32 -3.18 6.94 7.03
CA GLU A 32 -1.76 6.76 7.37
C GLU A 32 -1.17 5.59 6.57
N ASP A 33 -1.66 4.38 6.77
CA ASP A 33 -0.99 3.19 6.23
C ASP A 33 -1.08 3.09 4.71
N ILE A 34 -2.28 3.29 4.14
CA ILE A 34 -2.47 3.25 2.69
C ILE A 34 -1.73 4.41 2.01
N GLU A 35 -1.83 5.62 2.54
CA GLU A 35 -1.11 6.77 1.96
C GLU A 35 0.41 6.60 2.08
N LYS A 36 0.92 5.99 3.16
CA LYS A 36 2.35 5.65 3.28
C LYS A 36 2.80 4.70 2.20
N VAL A 37 2.05 3.62 1.93
CA VAL A 37 2.36 2.66 0.86
C VAL A 37 2.29 3.32 -0.52
N LYS A 38 1.27 4.15 -0.76
CA LYS A 38 1.08 4.87 -2.01
C LYS A 38 2.19 5.88 -2.29
N ASN A 39 2.62 6.63 -1.28
CA ASN A 39 3.75 7.55 -1.39
C ASN A 39 5.05 6.78 -1.65
N TRP A 40 5.30 5.71 -0.90
CA TRP A 40 6.45 4.85 -1.14
C TRP A 40 6.45 4.27 -2.57
N GLN A 41 5.30 3.82 -3.07
CA GLN A 41 5.17 3.30 -4.43
C GLN A 41 5.50 4.39 -5.47
N LYS A 42 4.97 5.60 -5.27
CA LYS A 42 5.21 6.74 -6.16
C LYS A 42 6.69 7.12 -6.22
N ASP A 43 7.37 7.10 -5.08
CA ASP A 43 8.78 7.49 -4.98
C ASP A 43 9.73 6.36 -5.43
N SER A 44 9.29 5.10 -5.36
CA SER A 44 10.11 3.94 -5.71
C SER A 44 9.97 3.53 -7.18
N TYR A 45 8.84 3.83 -7.83
CA TYR A 45 8.53 3.34 -9.17
C TYR A 45 8.13 4.47 -10.12
N HIS A 46 8.96 4.70 -11.15
CA HIS A 46 8.77 5.82 -12.06
C HIS A 46 8.27 5.34 -13.43
N ARG A 47 7.00 5.63 -13.74
CA ARG A 47 6.37 5.29 -15.02
C ARG A 47 7.04 6.04 -16.19
N GLN A 48 7.26 5.32 -17.30
CA GLN A 48 7.76 5.91 -18.54
C GLN A 48 6.62 6.23 -19.52
N MET A 49 6.84 7.22 -20.39
CA MET A 49 5.88 7.70 -21.41
C MET A 49 5.38 6.60 -22.36
N ILE A 50 6.26 5.65 -22.69
CA ILE A 50 6.01 4.54 -23.62
C ILE A 50 5.60 3.24 -22.90
N GLY A 51 5.20 3.36 -21.63
CA GLY A 51 4.85 2.22 -20.77
C GLY A 51 6.04 1.64 -20.02
N GLY A 52 5.75 0.85 -18.98
CA GLY A 52 6.75 0.27 -18.08
C GLY A 52 7.29 1.24 -17.01
N PHE A 53 8.21 0.74 -16.20
CA PHE A 53 8.90 1.49 -15.14
C PHE A 53 10.37 1.69 -15.51
N LYS A 54 10.90 2.86 -15.16
CA LYS A 54 12.29 3.24 -15.42
C LYS A 54 13.26 2.22 -14.79
N GLU A 55 12.98 1.82 -13.56
CA GLU A 55 13.80 0.89 -12.78
C GLU A 55 13.93 -0.47 -13.49
N THR A 56 12.81 -0.97 -14.05
CA THR A 56 12.80 -2.23 -14.80
C THR A 56 13.66 -2.13 -16.07
N LYS A 57 13.52 -1.02 -16.81
CA LYS A 57 14.29 -0.80 -18.03
C LYS A 57 15.79 -0.67 -17.75
N GLU A 58 16.16 0.07 -16.70
CA GLU A 58 17.56 0.23 -16.31
C GLU A 58 18.20 -1.09 -15.90
N ALA A 59 17.48 -1.94 -15.15
CA ALA A 59 17.95 -3.27 -14.81
C ALA A 59 18.14 -4.16 -16.06
N GLU A 60 17.17 -4.18 -16.97
CA GLU A 60 17.24 -4.97 -18.21
C GLU A 60 18.41 -4.52 -19.10
N GLU A 61 18.58 -3.21 -19.29
CA GLU A 61 19.71 -2.65 -20.03
C GLU A 61 21.05 -2.97 -19.36
N GLY A 62 21.10 -2.92 -18.03
CA GLY A 62 22.25 -3.32 -17.23
C GLY A 62 22.66 -4.78 -17.47
N PHE A 63 21.70 -5.71 -17.38
CA PHE A 63 21.94 -7.13 -17.66
C PHE A 63 22.40 -7.36 -19.10
N LYS A 64 21.69 -6.77 -20.07
CA LYS A 64 22.04 -6.90 -21.50
C LYS A 64 23.46 -6.40 -21.78
N LYS A 65 23.85 -5.27 -21.18
CA LYS A 65 25.20 -4.72 -21.31
C LYS A 65 26.25 -5.63 -20.69
N ALA A 66 26.00 -6.13 -19.47
CA ALA A 66 26.91 -7.03 -18.77
C ALA A 66 27.08 -8.38 -19.50
N GLN A 67 26.00 -8.91 -20.08
CA GLN A 67 25.99 -10.20 -20.78
C GLN A 67 26.59 -10.12 -22.20
N LYS A 68 26.50 -8.96 -22.87
CA LYS A 68 26.87 -8.80 -24.29
C LYS A 68 28.27 -9.37 -24.66
N PRO A 69 29.35 -9.14 -23.89
CA PRO A 69 30.67 -9.69 -24.23
C PRO A 69 30.70 -11.22 -24.17
N TRP A 70 30.04 -11.81 -23.16
CA TRP A 70 29.97 -13.26 -22.98
C TRP A 70 29.11 -13.93 -24.04
N ALA A 71 27.95 -13.35 -24.34
CA ALA A 71 27.07 -13.83 -25.39
C ALA A 71 27.74 -13.83 -26.77
N LYS A 72 28.65 -12.88 -27.03
CA LYS A 72 29.46 -12.87 -28.26
C LYS A 72 30.44 -14.06 -28.29
N LYS A 73 31.20 -14.28 -27.20
CA LYS A 73 32.16 -15.38 -27.09
C LYS A 73 31.54 -16.77 -27.22
N LEU A 74 30.27 -16.93 -26.80
CA LEU A 74 29.54 -18.22 -26.86
C LEU A 74 28.97 -18.54 -28.25
N LYS A 75 28.89 -17.56 -29.16
CA LYS A 75 28.40 -17.75 -30.53
C LYS A 75 29.53 -18.00 -31.53
N GLU A 76 30.77 -17.76 -31.13
CA GLU A 76 32.00 -18.15 -31.83
C GLU A 76 32.27 -19.64 -31.55
#